data_AF-B0TKK1-F1
#
_entry.id   AF-B0TKK1-F1
#
_cell.length_a   1.000
_cell.length_b   1.000
_cell.length_c   1.000
_cell.angle_alpha   90.00
_cell.angle_beta   90.00
_cell.angle_gamma   90.00
#
_symmetry.space_group_name_H-M   'P 1'
#
loop_
_entity.id
_entity.type
_entity.pdbx_description
1 polymer ?
#
loop_
_entity_poly.entity_id
_entity_poly.type
_entity_poly.pdbx_seq_one_letter_code
_entity_poly.pdbx_strand_id
1 'polypeptide(L)'
;MEYIYNQRAEYSQASLRSLKTALLELQNFYNEHFSNLNLRCMSGDISQQEFFDEQRKLSSMVWQIKDLEAKIEQFNQTQGVKRGQLSDSEKNQIYHYYKTGNYTQMQLSQMFGVSQAAISGVLKKFE
;
A
#
# COMPACT_ATOMS: atom_id res chain seq x y z
N MET A 1 7.50 6.24 -30.82
CA MET A 1 8.47 5.77 -29.81
C MET A 1 8.15 6.32 -28.42
N GLU A 2 7.89 7.62 -28.26
CA GLU A 2 7.45 8.23 -26.99
C GLU A 2 6.14 7.65 -26.41
N TYR A 3 5.14 7.40 -27.25
CA TYR A 3 3.81 6.93 -26.81
C TYR A 3 3.84 5.57 -26.09
N ILE A 4 4.66 4.63 -26.56
CA ILE A 4 4.81 3.30 -25.96
C ILE A 4 5.56 3.38 -24.62
N TYR A 5 6.51 4.32 -24.50
CA TYR A 5 7.26 4.55 -23.27
C TYR A 5 6.36 5.16 -22.19
N ASN A 6 5.52 6.12 -22.54
CA ASN A 6 4.57 6.74 -21.63
C ASN A 6 3.49 5.75 -21.16
N GLN A 7 2.92 4.93 -22.06
CA GLN A 7 1.99 3.87 -21.65
C GLN A 7 2.64 2.86 -20.70
N ARG A 8 3.85 2.38 -20.99
CA ARG A 8 4.56 1.44 -20.09
C ARG A 8 4.83 2.04 -18.71
N ALA A 9 5.16 3.33 -18.64
CA ALA A 9 5.36 4.03 -17.37
C ALA A 9 4.04 4.20 -16.59
N GLU A 10 2.93 4.53 -17.25
CA GLU A 10 1.60 4.65 -16.62
C GLU A 10 1.08 3.29 -16.09
N TYR A 11 1.19 2.21 -16.86
CA TYR A 11 0.81 0.87 -16.41
C TYR A 11 1.67 0.40 -15.23
N SER A 12 2.97 0.73 -15.23
CA SER A 12 3.88 0.47 -14.11
C SER A 12 3.43 1.20 -12.83
N GLN A 13 3.07 2.48 -12.93
CA GLN A 13 2.66 3.27 -11.76
C GLN A 13 1.28 2.86 -11.21
N ALA A 14 0.31 2.57 -12.09
CA ALA A 14 -1.00 2.07 -11.67
C ALA A 14 -0.89 0.70 -11.00
N SER A 15 -0.08 -0.22 -11.55
CA SER A 15 0.16 -1.54 -10.97
C SER A 15 0.88 -1.44 -9.62
N LEU A 16 1.89 -0.56 -9.52
CA LEU A 16 2.59 -0.27 -8.27
C LEU A 16 1.64 0.30 -7.21
N ARG A 17 0.72 1.20 -7.59
CA ARG A 17 -0.30 1.72 -6.67
C ARG A 17 -1.21 0.62 -6.15
N SER A 18 -1.78 -0.19 -7.05
CA SER A 18 -2.67 -1.29 -6.66
C SER A 18 -1.98 -2.24 -5.68
N LEU A 19 -0.69 -2.54 -5.92
CA LEU A 19 0.09 -3.35 -5.00
C LEU A 19 0.30 -2.68 -3.65
N LYS A 20 0.66 -1.40 -3.61
CA LYS A 20 0.84 -0.64 -2.37
C LYS A 20 -0.45 -0.51 -1.57
N THR A 21 -1.59 -0.37 -2.25
CA THR A 21 -2.91 -0.39 -1.61
C THR A 21 -3.18 -1.76 -0.99
N ALA A 22 -3.02 -2.85 -1.76
CA ALA A 22 -3.20 -4.20 -1.26
C ALA A 22 -2.28 -4.52 -0.07
N LEU A 23 -1.07 -3.95 -0.06
CA LEU A 23 -0.12 -4.09 1.03
C LEU A 23 -0.55 -3.39 2.30
N LEU A 24 -1.02 -2.15 2.17
CA LEU A 24 -1.54 -1.41 3.32
C LEU A 24 -2.76 -2.13 3.90
N GLU A 25 -3.66 -2.61 3.04
CA GLU A 25 -4.82 -3.41 3.45
C GLU A 25 -4.38 -4.69 4.17
N LEU A 26 -3.35 -5.39 3.67
CA LEU A 26 -2.86 -6.60 4.34
C LEU A 26 -2.14 -6.30 5.67
N GLN A 27 -1.45 -5.16 5.78
CA GLN A 27 -0.89 -4.71 7.06
C GLN A 27 -1.99 -4.40 8.08
N ASN A 28 -3.04 -3.69 7.67
CA ASN A 28 -4.19 -3.41 8.53
C ASN A 28 -4.88 -4.72 8.95
N PHE A 29 -5.13 -5.62 7.99
CA PHE A 29 -5.68 -6.95 8.23
C PHE A 29 -4.83 -7.74 9.22
N TYR A 30 -3.51 -7.77 9.05
CA TYR A 30 -2.59 -8.45 9.98
C TYR A 30 -2.75 -7.89 11.41
N ASN A 31 -2.75 -6.56 11.57
CA ASN A 31 -2.83 -5.93 12.89
C ASN A 31 -4.16 -6.20 13.59
N GLU A 32 -5.27 -6.10 12.85
CA GLU A 32 -6.60 -6.42 13.36
C GLU A 32 -6.72 -7.91 13.71
N HIS A 33 -6.27 -8.79 12.82
CA HIS A 33 -6.40 -10.23 13.00
C HIS A 33 -5.49 -10.74 14.12
N PHE A 34 -4.29 -10.19 14.27
CA PHE A 34 -3.40 -10.47 15.40
C PHE A 34 -4.04 -10.05 16.73
N SER A 35 -4.66 -8.86 16.78
CA SER A 35 -5.37 -8.40 17.98
C SER A 35 -6.52 -9.34 18.35
N ASN A 36 -7.29 -9.80 17.34
CA ASN A 36 -8.36 -10.77 17.53
C ASN A 36 -7.85 -12.15 18.01
N LEU A 37 -6.77 -12.66 17.40
CA LEU A 37 -6.12 -13.92 17.79
C LEU A 37 -5.65 -13.87 19.24
N ASN A 38 -5.04 -12.76 19.65
CA ASN A 38 -4.57 -12.58 21.01
C ASN A 38 -5.73 -12.60 22.02
N LEU A 39 -6.83 -11.88 21.71
CA LEU A 39 -8.04 -11.90 22.55
C LEU A 39 -8.63 -13.31 22.68
N ARG A 40 -8.75 -14.03 21.55
CA ARG A 40 -9.28 -15.41 21.54
C ARG A 40 -8.40 -16.36 22.36
N CYS A 41 -7.08 -16.24 22.25
CA CYS A 41 -6.15 -17.05 23.06
C CYS A 41 -6.27 -16.71 24.56
N MET A 42 -6.40 -15.41 24.90
CA MET A 42 -6.56 -14.97 26.29
C MET A 42 -7.90 -15.42 26.89
N SER A 43 -8.95 -15.48 26.08
CA SER A 43 -10.27 -15.99 26.50
C SER A 43 -10.36 -17.51 26.61
N GLY A 44 -9.36 -18.23 26.09
CA GLY A 44 -9.37 -19.70 26.03
C GLY A 44 -10.17 -20.29 24.86
N ASP A 45 -10.71 -19.45 23.96
CA ASP A 45 -11.43 -19.86 22.75
C ASP A 45 -10.56 -20.63 21.75
N ILE A 46 -9.24 -20.41 21.80
CA ILE A 46 -8.24 -21.15 21.03
C ILE A 46 -7.07 -21.53 21.94
N SER A 47 -6.40 -22.62 21.59
CA SER A 47 -5.18 -23.05 22.27
C SER A 47 -3.99 -22.14 21.94
N GLN A 48 -2.97 -22.15 22.81
CA GLN A 48 -1.71 -21.47 22.53
C GLN A 48 -1.04 -22.00 21.25
N GLN A 49 -1.20 -23.29 20.96
CA GLN A 49 -0.63 -23.89 19.76
C GLN A 49 -1.31 -23.38 18.50
N GLU A 50 -2.64 -23.31 18.48
CA GLU A 50 -3.39 -22.70 17.37
C GLU A 50 -3.04 -21.22 17.19
N PHE A 51 -2.82 -20.49 18.28
CA PHE A 51 -2.33 -19.12 18.22
C PHE A 51 -0.97 -19.01 17.52
N PHE A 52 0.01 -19.84 17.90
CA PHE A 52 1.35 -19.81 17.28
C PHE A 52 1.33 -20.24 15.81
N ASP A 53 0.52 -21.22 15.46
CA ASP A 53 0.40 -21.69 14.08
C ASP A 53 -0.20 -20.60 13.18
N GLU A 54 -1.26 -19.92 13.61
CA GLU A 54 -1.85 -18.79 12.87
C GLU A 54 -0.92 -17.58 12.83
N GLN A 55 -0.24 -17.26 13.94
CA GLN A 55 0.75 -16.18 13.96
C GLN A 55 1.90 -16.43 12.96
N ARG A 56 2.35 -17.68 12.83
CA ARG A 56 3.41 -18.06 11.88
C ARG A 56 2.94 -17.89 10.44
N LYS A 57 1.71 -18.29 10.11
CA LYS A 57 1.13 -18.09 8.77
C LYS A 57 1.03 -16.61 8.42
N LEU A 58 0.49 -15.81 9.34
CA LEU A 58 0.38 -14.35 9.18
C LEU A 58 1.74 -13.69 8.96
N SER A 59 2.75 -14.07 9.76
CA SER A 59 4.11 -13.55 9.62
C SER A 59 4.73 -13.91 8.27
N SER A 60 4.47 -15.13 7.76
CA SER A 60 4.95 -15.57 6.46
C SER A 60 4.33 -14.76 5.32
N MET A 61 3.01 -14.50 5.36
CA MET A 61 2.33 -13.66 4.37
C MET A 61 2.88 -12.22 4.37
N VAL A 62 3.09 -11.62 5.54
CA VAL A 62 3.70 -10.30 5.65
C VAL A 62 5.10 -10.26 5.01
N TRP A 63 5.90 -11.31 5.17
CA TRP A 63 7.23 -11.39 4.58
C TRP A 63 7.16 -11.50 3.04
N GLN A 64 6.28 -12.35 2.50
CA GLN A 64 6.06 -12.50 1.06
C GLN A 64 5.67 -11.17 0.42
N ILE A 65 4.85 -10.39 1.11
CA ILE A 65 4.44 -9.07 0.64
C ILE A 65 5.60 -8.08 0.59
N LYS A 66 6.44 -8.03 1.64
CA LYS A 66 7.65 -7.18 1.65
C LYS A 66 8.64 -7.56 0.53
N ASP A 67 8.77 -8.85 0.24
CA ASP A 67 9.60 -9.34 -0.86
C ASP A 67 9.05 -8.89 -2.23
N LEU A 68 7.73 -8.94 -2.41
CA LEU A 68 7.07 -8.44 -3.63
C LEU A 68 7.27 -6.92 -3.81
N GLU A 69 7.22 -6.13 -2.73
CA GLU A 69 7.54 -4.70 -2.79
C GLU A 69 8.95 -4.46 -3.31
N ALA A 70 9.93 -5.15 -2.74
CA ALA A 70 11.33 -4.99 -3.09
C ALA A 70 11.56 -5.32 -4.58
N LYS A 71 10.94 -6.40 -5.07
CA LYS A 71 11.00 -6.80 -6.49
C LYS A 71 10.38 -5.77 -7.42
N ILE A 72 9.28 -5.14 -7.03
CA ILE A 72 8.60 -4.12 -7.83
C ILE A 72 9.38 -2.81 -7.85
N GLU A 73 9.95 -2.39 -6.73
CA GLU A 73 10.81 -1.20 -6.68
C GLU A 73 12.06 -1.42 -7.55
N GLN A 74 12.68 -2.61 -7.47
CA GLN A 74 13.79 -2.99 -8.33
C GLN A 74 13.41 -3.00 -9.82
N PHE A 75 12.24 -3.56 -10.18
CA PHE A 75 11.74 -3.57 -11.54
C PHE A 75 11.60 -2.13 -12.08
N ASN A 76 10.98 -1.23 -11.32
CA ASN A 76 10.79 0.16 -11.74
C ASN A 76 12.11 0.92 -11.90
N GLN A 77 13.08 0.69 -11.03
CA GLN A 77 14.43 1.22 -11.17
C GLN A 77 15.09 0.73 -12.48
N THR A 78 14.97 -0.56 -12.80
CA THR A 78 15.58 -1.15 -14.01
C THR A 78 14.89 -0.70 -15.31
N GLN A 79 13.59 -0.43 -15.27
CA GLN A 79 12.81 0.01 -16.44
C GLN A 79 12.84 1.53 -16.65
N GLY A 80 13.59 2.28 -15.84
CA GLY A 80 13.68 3.74 -15.97
C GLY A 80 12.34 4.44 -15.74
N VAL A 81 11.39 3.79 -15.06
CA VAL A 81 10.11 4.38 -14.69
C VAL A 81 10.38 5.38 -13.58
N LYS A 82 10.74 6.60 -13.97
CA LYS A 82 10.89 7.72 -13.03
C LYS A 82 9.56 7.90 -12.33
N ARG A 83 9.60 8.05 -11.00
CA ARG A 83 8.46 8.55 -10.20
C ARG A 83 8.17 9.96 -10.70
N GLY A 84 7.32 10.05 -11.71
CA GLY A 84 6.89 11.30 -12.32
C GLY A 84 6.04 12.09 -11.36
N GLN A 85 5.91 13.39 -11.62
CA GLN A 85 4.90 14.23 -11.00
C GLN A 85 3.53 13.54 -11.09
N LEU A 86 2.74 13.65 -10.03
CA LEU A 86 1.37 13.15 -10.01
C LEU A 86 0.60 13.70 -11.23
N SER A 87 -0.01 12.82 -12.00
CA SER A 87 -0.95 13.21 -13.05
C SER A 87 -2.22 13.79 -12.44
N ASP A 88 -3.00 14.53 -13.21
CA ASP A 88 -4.23 15.14 -12.69
C ASP A 88 -5.28 14.11 -12.28
N SER A 89 -5.30 12.95 -12.95
CA SER A 89 -6.11 11.79 -12.53
C SER A 89 -5.68 11.27 -11.16
N GLU A 90 -4.38 11.19 -10.90
CA GLU A 90 -3.84 10.73 -9.61
C GLU A 90 -4.14 11.74 -8.50
N LYS A 91 -4.06 13.03 -8.80
CA LYS A 91 -4.45 14.10 -7.86
C LYS A 91 -5.93 14.01 -7.48
N ASN A 92 -6.82 13.77 -8.45
CA ASN A 92 -8.24 13.55 -8.20
C ASN A 92 -8.47 12.29 -7.32
N GLN A 93 -7.77 11.18 -7.61
CA GLN A 93 -7.87 9.97 -6.79
C GLN A 93 -7.42 10.20 -5.35
N ILE A 94 -6.30 10.91 -5.14
CA ILE A 94 -5.82 11.29 -3.80
C ILE A 94 -6.90 12.07 -3.05
N TYR A 95 -7.51 13.07 -3.69
CA TYR A 95 -8.58 13.86 -3.08
C TYR A 95 -9.78 12.98 -2.68
N HIS A 96 -10.26 12.12 -3.58
CA HIS A 96 -11.39 11.25 -3.30
C HIS A 96 -11.11 10.27 -2.17
N TYR A 97 -9.94 9.62 -2.15
CA TYR A 97 -9.56 8.73 -1.07
C TYR A 97 -9.42 9.46 0.26
N TYR A 98 -8.83 10.65 0.28
CA TYR A 98 -8.74 11.46 1.50
C TYR A 98 -10.13 11.85 2.03
N LYS A 99 -11.04 12.26 1.15
CA LYS A 99 -12.41 12.66 1.50
C LYS A 99 -13.23 11.55 2.16
N THR A 100 -12.91 10.27 1.87
CA THR A 100 -13.60 9.14 2.53
C THR A 100 -13.32 9.06 4.03
N GLY A 101 -12.24 9.68 4.51
CA GLY A 101 -11.78 9.57 5.90
C GLY A 101 -11.04 8.26 6.22
N ASN A 102 -10.97 7.31 5.27
CA ASN A 102 -10.35 6.00 5.48
C ASN A 102 -8.82 6.02 5.38
N TYR A 103 -8.24 7.08 4.80
CA TYR A 103 -6.81 7.17 4.56
C TYR A 103 -6.25 8.53 4.99
N THR A 104 -5.19 8.48 5.79
CA THR A 104 -4.40 9.66 6.19
C THR A 104 -3.51 10.13 5.04
N GLN A 105 -3.05 11.38 5.10
CA GLN A 105 -2.07 11.90 4.12
C GLN A 105 -0.78 11.07 4.09
N MET A 106 -0.37 10.50 5.23
CA MET A 106 0.79 9.62 5.32
C MET A 106 0.57 8.32 4.52
N GLN A 107 -0.58 7.65 4.71
CA GLN A 107 -0.93 6.45 3.96
C GLN A 107 -1.05 6.71 2.45
N LEU A 108 -1.65 7.84 2.07
CA LEU A 108 -1.72 8.26 0.66
C LEU A 108 -0.32 8.53 0.09
N SER A 109 0.60 9.10 0.87
CA SER A 109 1.98 9.32 0.43
C SER A 109 2.69 8.00 0.11
N GLN A 110 2.48 6.98 0.93
CA GLN A 110 3.01 5.63 0.71
C GLN A 110 2.41 4.99 -0.54
N MET A 111 1.07 5.01 -0.69
CA MET A 111 0.33 4.47 -1.84
C MET A 111 0.77 5.08 -3.17
N PHE A 112 0.89 6.41 -3.21
CA PHE A 112 1.23 7.14 -4.45
C PHE A 112 2.75 7.30 -4.63
N GLY A 113 3.57 6.88 -3.67
CA GLY A 113 5.02 6.92 -3.75
C GLY A 113 5.61 8.33 -3.77
N VAL A 114 4.88 9.30 -3.21
CA VAL A 114 5.26 10.71 -3.14
C VAL A 114 5.45 11.14 -1.69
N SER A 115 5.98 12.34 -1.47
CA SER A 115 6.09 12.89 -0.11
C SER A 115 4.72 13.29 0.44
N GLN A 116 4.57 13.27 1.76
CA GLN A 116 3.37 13.81 2.42
C GLN A 116 3.13 15.29 2.05
N ALA A 117 4.20 16.07 1.87
CA ALA A 117 4.10 17.46 1.41
C ALA A 117 3.47 17.58 0.02
N ALA A 118 3.77 16.64 -0.89
CA ALA A 118 3.13 16.58 -2.21
C ALA A 118 1.63 16.28 -2.06
N ILE A 119 1.23 15.36 -1.18
CA ILE A 119 -0.17 15.08 -0.88
C ILE A 119 -0.88 16.32 -0.33
N SER A 120 -0.28 17.00 0.65
CA SER A 120 -0.84 18.25 1.20
C SER A 120 -1.02 19.31 0.12
N GLY A 121 -0.04 19.48 -0.78
CA GLY A 121 -0.14 20.40 -1.91
C GLY A 121 -1.23 20.04 -2.93
N VAL A 122 -1.55 18.74 -3.09
CA VAL A 122 -2.69 18.30 -3.88
C VAL A 122 -4.00 18.69 -3.20
N LEU A 123 -4.15 18.36 -1.91
CA LEU A 123 -5.40 18.60 -1.17
C LEU A 123 -5.77 20.10 -1.12
N LYS A 124 -4.80 20.99 -0.94
CA LYS A 124 -5.00 22.44 -0.97
C LYS A 124 -5.54 23.00 -2.28
N LYS A 125 -5.41 22.27 -3.40
CA LYS A 125 -5.96 22.69 -4.70
C LYS A 125 -7.44 22.35 -4.88
N PHE A 126 -8.00 21.55 -3.97
CA PHE A 126 -9.40 21.13 -3.96
C PHE A 126 -10.20 21.73 -2.78
N GLU A 127 -9.55 22.56 -1.97
CA GLU A 127 -10.19 23.49 -1.00
C GLU A 127 -10.59 24.78 -1.70
#